data_AF-A0A453J014-F1
#
_entry.id   AF-A0A453J014-F1
#
_cell.length_a   1.000
_cell.length_b   1.000
_cell.length_c   1.000
_cell.angle_alpha   90.00
_cell.angle_beta   90.00
_cell.angle_gamma   90.00
#
_symmetry.space_group_name_H-M   'P 1'
#
loop_
_entity.id
_entity.type
_entity.pdbx_description
1 polymer ?
#
loop_
_entity_poly.entity_id
_entity_poly.type
_entity_poly.pdbx_seq_one_letter_code
_entity_poly.pdbx_strand_id
1 'polypeptide(L)'
;MNTKMRSNAFAAYGALSAYGAGSQHHAFLEQIHATLPRLILHLHDNDLSVRLACRNTFQLLAPLMEVDGLSSLLNKQYFTSDRRSDYEDFIRDLTRQLCRLSPVRVDSYLESAIQAFDAPWPVIQANAVCLVSCMLSFLDDQRFLAPYFSQVFAMLVGRMSQSPEAVVRAAASSALGLLIKRSNMLKSLSSRFDRTDPSQSSQHGEPHAKTSSELQEEAAAKPNGAQGEQ
;
A
#
# COMPACT_ATOMS: atom_id res chain seq x y z
N MET A 1 10.03 -24.62 18.39
CA MET A 1 8.67 -25.11 18.72
C MET A 1 8.35 -26.29 17.82
N ASN A 2 7.74 -27.34 18.36
CA ASN A 2 7.44 -28.58 17.63
C ASN A 2 6.39 -28.31 16.52
N THR A 3 6.71 -28.68 15.28
CA THR A 3 5.85 -28.49 14.10
C THR A 3 4.46 -29.10 14.28
N LYS A 4 4.36 -30.30 14.85
CA LYS A 4 3.10 -30.97 15.15
C LYS A 4 2.25 -30.17 16.14
N MET A 5 2.89 -29.57 17.15
CA MET A 5 2.18 -28.68 18.08
C MET A 5 1.64 -27.44 17.37
N ARG A 6 2.42 -26.81 16.48
CA ARG A 6 1.98 -25.63 15.71
C ARG A 6 0.79 -25.98 14.81
N SER A 7 0.91 -27.05 14.02
CA SER A 7 -0.16 -27.52 13.13
C SER A 7 -1.44 -27.84 13.93
N ASN A 8 -1.32 -28.57 15.04
CA ASN A 8 -2.47 -28.91 15.88
C ASN A 8 -3.08 -27.66 16.54
N ALA A 9 -2.29 -26.68 16.94
CA ALA A 9 -2.79 -25.43 17.52
C ALA A 9 -3.63 -24.64 16.51
N PHE A 10 -3.17 -24.52 15.25
CA PHE A 10 -3.98 -23.89 14.20
C PHE A 10 -5.26 -24.68 13.94
N ALA A 11 -5.17 -26.01 13.75
CA ALA A 11 -6.34 -26.84 13.52
C ALA A 11 -7.38 -26.75 14.66
N ALA A 12 -6.92 -26.76 15.92
CA ALA A 12 -7.78 -26.56 17.08
C ALA A 12 -8.43 -25.17 17.07
N TYR A 13 -7.67 -24.13 16.70
CA TYR A 13 -8.23 -22.79 16.58
C TYR A 13 -9.30 -22.70 15.48
N GLY A 14 -9.07 -23.33 14.33
CA GLY A 14 -10.06 -23.47 13.28
C GLY A 14 -11.32 -24.19 13.76
N ALA A 15 -11.18 -25.27 14.52
CA ALA A 15 -12.32 -26.00 15.09
C ALA A 15 -13.17 -25.15 16.06
N LEU A 16 -12.55 -24.19 16.76
CA LEU A 16 -13.27 -23.27 17.64
C LEU A 16 -14.21 -22.31 16.89
N SER A 17 -14.05 -22.15 15.57
CA SER A 17 -14.96 -21.31 14.76
C SER A 17 -16.42 -21.78 14.82
N ALA A 18 -16.65 -23.07 15.08
CA ALA A 18 -17.98 -23.63 15.29
C ALA A 18 -18.74 -22.99 16.47
N TYR A 19 -18.00 -22.40 17.43
CA TYR A 19 -18.55 -21.70 18.59
C TYR A 19 -18.52 -20.17 18.44
N GLY A 20 -18.06 -19.68 17.28
CA GLY A 20 -17.97 -18.24 16.99
C GLY A 20 -19.29 -17.59 16.60
N ALA A 21 -20.41 -18.33 16.59
CA ALA A 21 -21.74 -17.80 16.27
C ALA A 21 -22.57 -17.51 17.53
N GLY A 22 -23.62 -16.70 17.37
CA GLY A 22 -24.55 -16.39 18.45
C GLY A 22 -23.98 -15.41 19.49
N SER A 23 -24.29 -15.61 20.77
CA SER A 23 -23.97 -14.66 21.84
C SER A 23 -22.48 -14.40 22.05
N GLN A 24 -21.60 -15.32 21.62
CA GLN A 24 -20.15 -15.21 21.78
C GLN A 24 -19.43 -14.64 20.56
N HIS A 25 -20.17 -14.32 19.50
CA HIS A 25 -19.60 -13.88 18.22
C HIS A 25 -18.68 -12.67 18.38
N HIS A 26 -19.08 -11.65 19.13
CA HIS A 26 -18.26 -10.45 19.31
C HIS A 26 -16.91 -10.74 19.99
N ALA A 27 -16.93 -11.50 21.10
CA ALA A 27 -15.69 -11.85 21.81
C ALA A 27 -14.78 -12.74 20.95
N PHE A 28 -15.38 -13.66 20.17
CA PHE A 28 -14.63 -14.50 19.25
C PHE A 28 -14.02 -13.70 18.10
N LEU A 29 -14.77 -12.74 17.53
CA LEU A 29 -14.30 -11.83 16.49
C LEU A 29 -13.09 -11.02 16.94
N GLU A 30 -13.09 -10.51 18.18
CA GLU A 30 -11.91 -9.84 18.74
C GLU A 30 -10.70 -10.77 18.81
N GLN A 31 -10.88 -12.06 19.15
CA GLN A 31 -9.79 -13.03 19.12
C GLN A 31 -9.30 -13.36 17.70
N ILE A 32 -10.19 -13.37 16.71
CA ILE A 32 -9.80 -13.49 15.30
C ILE A 32 -8.87 -12.35 14.94
N HIS A 33 -9.27 -11.11 15.21
CA HIS A 33 -8.45 -9.95 14.90
C HIS A 33 -7.12 -9.94 15.67
N ALA A 34 -7.13 -10.30 16.96
CA ALA A 34 -5.91 -10.36 17.77
C ALA A 34 -4.88 -11.38 17.25
N THR A 35 -5.34 -12.47 16.65
CA THR A 35 -4.47 -13.57 16.16
C THR A 35 -4.24 -13.54 14.65
N LEU A 36 -4.98 -12.70 13.92
CA LEU A 36 -4.96 -12.64 12.45
C LEU A 36 -3.55 -12.43 11.88
N PRO A 37 -2.71 -11.48 12.36
CA PRO A 37 -1.36 -11.33 11.84
C PRO A 37 -0.58 -12.63 11.94
N ARG A 38 -0.62 -13.30 13.10
CA ARG A 38 0.07 -14.58 13.29
C ARG A 38 -0.43 -15.67 12.36
N LEU A 39 -1.74 -15.74 12.10
CA LEU A 39 -2.32 -16.68 11.14
C LEU A 39 -1.79 -16.41 9.72
N ILE A 40 -1.83 -15.16 9.28
CA ILE A 40 -1.34 -14.71 7.97
C ILE A 40 0.13 -15.11 7.78
N LEU A 41 0.97 -14.86 8.79
CA LEU A 41 2.39 -15.18 8.75
C LEU A 41 2.70 -16.66 8.56
N HIS A 42 1.76 -17.57 8.85
CA HIS A 42 1.96 -19.01 8.75
C HIS A 42 1.27 -19.63 7.52
N LEU A 43 0.58 -18.84 6.70
CA LEU A 43 0.03 -19.31 5.42
C LEU A 43 1.12 -19.77 4.44
N HIS A 44 2.34 -19.23 4.60
CA HIS A 44 3.56 -19.66 3.92
C HIS A 44 4.63 -20.06 4.94
N ASP A 45 4.42 -21.20 5.60
CA ASP A 45 5.41 -21.86 6.47
C ASP A 45 6.31 -22.82 5.67
N ASN A 46 7.48 -23.15 6.20
CA ASN A 46 8.35 -24.19 5.62
C ASN A 46 7.73 -25.58 5.74
N ASP A 47 6.92 -25.80 6.78
CA ASP A 47 6.25 -27.07 6.98
C ASP A 47 4.87 -27.12 6.32
N LEU A 48 4.65 -28.16 5.52
CA LEU A 48 3.38 -28.35 4.81
C LEU A 48 2.19 -28.54 5.75
N SER A 49 2.34 -29.26 6.85
CA SER A 49 1.23 -29.50 7.79
C SER A 49 0.77 -28.20 8.44
N VAL A 50 1.71 -27.33 8.81
CA VAL A 50 1.42 -26.00 9.36
C VAL A 50 0.70 -25.13 8.32
N ARG A 51 1.18 -25.10 7.08
CA ARG A 51 0.52 -24.35 6.00
C ARG A 51 -0.94 -24.77 5.80
N LEU A 52 -1.17 -26.08 5.68
CA LEU A 52 -2.52 -26.61 5.47
C LEU A 52 -3.44 -26.31 6.65
N ALA A 53 -2.95 -26.48 7.89
CA ALA A 53 -3.70 -26.15 9.08
C ALA A 53 -4.05 -24.65 9.13
N CYS A 54 -3.11 -23.75 8.80
CA CYS A 54 -3.37 -22.32 8.75
C CYS A 54 -4.38 -21.93 7.66
N ARG A 55 -4.23 -22.46 6.43
CA ARG A 55 -5.14 -22.18 5.32
C ARG A 55 -6.57 -22.61 5.65
N ASN A 56 -6.74 -23.83 6.16
CA ASN A 56 -8.03 -24.36 6.58
C ASN A 56 -8.63 -23.52 7.72
N THR A 57 -7.81 -23.15 8.71
CA THR A 57 -8.24 -22.28 9.81
C THR A 57 -8.71 -20.93 9.28
N PHE A 58 -7.97 -20.31 8.36
CA PHE A 58 -8.36 -19.02 7.82
C PHE A 58 -9.67 -19.09 7.02
N GLN A 59 -9.88 -20.15 6.25
CA GLN A 59 -11.15 -20.39 5.55
C GLN A 59 -12.33 -20.54 6.52
N LEU A 60 -12.12 -21.19 7.67
CA LEU A 60 -13.16 -21.35 8.69
C LEU A 60 -13.46 -20.04 9.44
N LEU A 61 -12.47 -19.17 9.62
CA LEU A 61 -12.62 -17.90 10.34
C LEU A 61 -13.14 -16.76 9.45
N ALA A 62 -12.81 -16.75 8.16
CA ALA A 62 -13.14 -15.64 7.27
C ALA A 62 -14.63 -15.27 7.21
N PRO A 63 -15.60 -16.22 7.19
CA PRO A 63 -17.02 -15.89 7.24
C PRO A 63 -17.45 -15.17 8.52
N LEU A 64 -16.71 -15.34 9.62
CA LEU A 64 -17.02 -14.74 10.92
C LEU A 64 -16.47 -13.32 11.06
N MET A 65 -15.51 -12.93 10.20
CA MET A 65 -14.79 -11.66 10.29
C MET A 65 -15.58 -10.45 9.79
N GLU A 66 -16.70 -10.66 9.09
CA GLU A 66 -17.53 -9.59 8.52
C GLU A 66 -16.73 -8.64 7.59
N VAL A 67 -15.66 -9.15 6.96
CA VAL A 67 -14.85 -8.41 5.98
C VAL A 67 -15.32 -8.78 4.57
N ASP A 68 -16.03 -7.85 3.94
CA ASP A 68 -16.54 -8.02 2.59
C ASP A 68 -15.45 -8.41 1.58
N GLY A 69 -15.73 -9.44 0.78
CA GLY A 69 -14.81 -9.91 -0.26
C GLY A 69 -13.64 -10.76 0.24
N LEU A 70 -13.49 -10.99 1.55
CA LEU A 70 -12.45 -11.86 2.10
C LEU A 70 -12.61 -13.31 1.64
N SER A 71 -13.82 -13.87 1.71
CA SER A 71 -14.10 -15.24 1.24
C SER A 71 -13.81 -15.41 -0.25
N SER A 72 -14.07 -14.39 -1.08
CA SER A 72 -13.73 -14.39 -2.50
C SER A 72 -12.22 -14.42 -2.72
N LEU A 73 -11.47 -13.68 -1.90
CA LEU A 73 -10.01 -13.68 -1.94
C LEU A 73 -9.42 -15.06 -1.60
N LEU A 74 -9.98 -15.75 -0.60
CA LEU A 74 -9.53 -17.10 -0.20
C LEU A 74 -9.85 -18.19 -1.23
N ASN A 75 -10.78 -17.94 -2.15
CA ASN A 75 -11.11 -18.88 -3.23
C ASN A 75 -10.19 -18.78 -4.44
N LYS A 76 -9.27 -17.80 -4.49
CA LYS A 76 -8.33 -17.65 -5.59
C LYS A 76 -7.22 -18.68 -5.52
N GLN A 77 -6.77 -19.15 -6.68
CA GLN A 77 -5.76 -20.22 -6.81
C GLN A 77 -4.44 -19.91 -6.08
N TYR A 78 -4.03 -18.65 -6.02
CA TYR A 78 -2.80 -18.28 -5.33
C TYR A 78 -2.84 -18.52 -3.81
N PHE A 79 -4.03 -18.65 -3.20
CA PHE A 79 -4.15 -18.87 -1.75
C PHE A 79 -3.75 -20.30 -1.37
N THR A 80 -4.04 -21.27 -2.22
CA THR A 80 -3.68 -22.68 -2.02
C THR A 80 -2.31 -23.03 -2.60
N SER A 81 -1.67 -22.09 -3.29
CA SER A 81 -0.36 -22.27 -3.92
C SER A 81 0.77 -22.28 -2.89
N ASP A 82 1.79 -23.08 -3.16
CA ASP A 82 3.01 -23.16 -2.35
C ASP A 82 4.11 -22.18 -2.80
N ARG A 83 3.89 -21.46 -3.91
CA ARG A 83 4.84 -20.50 -4.45
C ARG A 83 4.91 -19.26 -3.58
N ARG A 84 6.12 -18.78 -3.32
CA ARG A 84 6.37 -17.55 -2.55
C ARG A 84 5.70 -16.33 -3.18
N SER A 85 5.82 -16.18 -4.50
CA SER A 85 5.22 -15.07 -5.26
C SER A 85 3.70 -15.02 -5.11
N ASP A 86 3.06 -16.18 -5.13
CA ASP A 86 1.60 -16.28 -4.99
C ASP A 86 1.14 -15.90 -3.59
N TYR A 87 1.91 -16.26 -2.56
CA TYR A 87 1.69 -15.75 -1.20
C TYR A 87 1.85 -14.23 -1.15
N GLU A 88 2.91 -13.67 -1.74
CA GLU A 88 3.13 -12.22 -1.75
C GLU A 88 2.02 -11.45 -2.47
N ASP A 89 1.50 -11.99 -3.59
CA ASP A 89 0.34 -11.46 -4.29
C ASP A 89 -0.94 -11.55 -3.45
N PHE A 90 -1.16 -12.68 -2.77
CA PHE A 90 -2.26 -12.84 -1.83
C PHE A 90 -2.20 -11.80 -0.70
N ILE A 91 -1.03 -11.62 -0.07
CA ILE A 91 -0.82 -10.64 1.00
C ILE A 91 -1.14 -9.24 0.52
N ARG A 92 -0.68 -8.87 -0.68
CA ARG A 92 -0.94 -7.55 -1.26
C ARG A 92 -2.42 -7.26 -1.48
N ASP A 93 -3.19 -8.25 -1.94
CA ASP A 93 -4.64 -8.10 -2.10
C ASP A 93 -5.37 -8.11 -0.74
N LEU A 94 -4.91 -8.95 0.20
CA LEU A 94 -5.47 -9.04 1.55
C LEU A 94 -5.26 -7.74 2.34
N THR A 95 -4.05 -7.20 2.38
CA THR A 95 -3.76 -5.96 3.11
C THR A 95 -4.52 -4.78 2.53
N ARG A 96 -4.73 -4.73 1.21
CA ARG A 96 -5.60 -3.72 0.60
C ARG A 96 -7.02 -3.78 1.16
N GLN A 97 -7.59 -4.98 1.31
CA GLN A 97 -8.91 -5.15 1.92
C GLN A 97 -8.91 -4.79 3.40
N LEU A 98 -7.93 -5.27 4.19
CA LEU A 98 -7.86 -4.99 5.63
C LEU A 98 -7.67 -3.51 5.93
N CYS A 99 -6.79 -2.80 5.22
CA CYS A 99 -6.60 -1.36 5.38
C CYS A 99 -7.85 -0.55 5.01
N ARG A 100 -8.62 -1.01 4.02
CA ARG A 100 -9.86 -0.34 3.58
C ARG A 100 -11.05 -0.60 4.50
N LEU A 101 -11.23 -1.86 4.92
CA LEU A 101 -12.44 -2.33 5.60
C LEU A 101 -12.29 -2.35 7.14
N SER A 102 -11.05 -2.29 7.65
CA SER A 102 -10.78 -2.30 9.09
C SER A 102 -9.69 -1.29 9.48
N PRO A 103 -9.84 0.01 9.14
CA PRO A 103 -8.82 1.02 9.42
C PRO A 103 -8.47 1.13 10.92
N VAL A 104 -9.46 0.96 11.80
CA VAL A 104 -9.28 1.00 13.27
C VAL A 104 -8.36 -0.11 13.81
N ARG A 105 -8.14 -1.19 13.05
CA ARG A 105 -7.32 -2.34 13.45
C ARG A 105 -5.94 -2.37 12.81
N VAL A 106 -5.64 -1.41 11.93
CA VAL A 106 -4.37 -1.37 11.19
C VAL A 106 -3.18 -1.30 12.15
N ASP A 107 -3.25 -0.45 13.17
CA ASP A 107 -2.14 -0.28 14.11
C ASP A 107 -1.84 -1.56 14.88
N SER A 108 -2.87 -2.24 15.41
CA SER A 108 -2.68 -3.50 16.14
C SER A 108 -2.14 -4.63 15.25
N TYR A 109 -2.55 -4.67 13.98
CA TYR A 109 -1.97 -5.61 13.01
C TYR A 109 -0.50 -5.29 12.70
N LEU A 110 -0.17 -4.00 12.51
CA LEU A 110 1.20 -3.56 12.24
C LEU A 110 2.11 -3.88 13.42
N GLU A 111 1.72 -3.53 14.64
CA GLU A 111 2.50 -3.81 15.85
C GLU A 111 2.75 -5.31 16.01
N SER A 112 1.71 -6.14 15.88
CA SER A 112 1.81 -7.59 15.97
C SER A 112 2.72 -8.18 14.89
N ALA A 113 2.63 -7.68 13.66
CA ALA A 113 3.49 -8.12 12.56
C ALA A 113 4.94 -7.63 12.72
N ILE A 114 5.17 -6.42 13.21
CA ILE A 114 6.51 -5.89 13.49
C ILE A 114 7.19 -6.72 14.58
N GLN A 115 6.48 -7.11 15.65
CA GLN A 115 7.03 -8.01 16.68
C GLN A 115 7.49 -9.35 16.10
N ALA A 116 6.86 -9.83 15.03
CA ALA A 116 7.25 -11.08 14.38
C ALA A 116 8.55 -10.96 13.55
N PHE A 117 9.14 -9.78 13.43
CA PHE A 117 10.48 -9.60 12.87
C PHE A 117 11.53 -10.36 13.70
N ASP A 118 11.31 -10.51 15.00
CA ASP A 118 12.23 -11.21 15.91
C ASP A 118 11.84 -12.68 16.14
N ALA A 119 10.90 -13.21 15.33
CA ALA A 119 10.53 -14.62 15.40
C ALA A 119 11.75 -15.52 15.09
N PRO A 120 11.89 -16.68 15.73
CA PRO A 120 13.04 -17.57 15.52
C PRO A 120 13.04 -18.27 14.15
N TRP A 121 11.99 -18.12 13.35
CA TRP A 121 11.84 -18.76 12.05
C TRP A 121 12.06 -17.75 10.92
N PRO A 122 13.10 -17.91 10.09
CA PRO A 122 13.43 -16.96 9.02
C PRO A 122 12.28 -16.71 8.03
N VAL A 123 11.52 -17.75 7.68
CA VAL A 123 10.35 -17.63 6.79
C VAL A 123 9.25 -16.76 7.41
N ILE A 124 9.04 -16.85 8.72
CA ILE A 124 8.06 -16.04 9.44
C ILE A 124 8.51 -14.58 9.51
N GLN A 125 9.80 -14.32 9.71
CA GLN A 125 10.36 -12.97 9.63
C GLN A 125 10.14 -12.38 8.22
N ALA A 126 10.41 -13.15 7.17
CA ALA A 126 10.21 -12.71 5.79
C ALA A 126 8.72 -12.45 5.47
N ASN A 127 7.82 -13.28 6.00
CA ASN A 127 6.36 -13.06 5.92
C ASN A 127 5.93 -11.78 6.61
N ALA A 128 6.53 -11.48 7.76
CA ALA A 128 6.23 -10.27 8.51
C ALA A 128 6.69 -9.02 7.76
N VAL A 129 7.90 -9.05 7.19
CA VAL A 129 8.40 -7.98 6.33
C VAL A 129 7.47 -7.74 5.14
N CYS A 130 7.00 -8.80 4.48
CA CYS A 130 6.04 -8.70 3.38
C CYS A 130 4.71 -8.07 3.84
N LEU A 131 4.13 -8.56 4.94
CA LEU A 131 2.87 -8.06 5.48
C LEU A 131 2.94 -6.58 5.86
N VAL A 132 3.94 -6.20 6.67
CA VAL A 132 4.14 -4.82 7.13
C VAL A 132 4.35 -3.87 5.96
N SER A 133 5.22 -4.22 5.01
CA SER A 133 5.49 -3.36 3.85
C SER A 133 4.27 -3.21 2.94
N CYS A 134 3.49 -4.28 2.73
CA CYS A 134 2.24 -4.22 1.98
C CYS A 134 1.22 -3.30 2.69
N MET A 135 1.03 -3.45 4.00
CA MET A 135 0.14 -2.57 4.78
C MET A 135 0.56 -1.10 4.66
N LEU A 136 1.82 -0.78 4.95
CA LEU A 136 2.35 0.59 4.83
C LEU A 136 2.21 1.17 3.42
N SER A 137 2.27 0.32 2.38
CA SER A 137 2.10 0.78 1.00
C SER A 137 0.67 1.25 0.66
N PHE A 138 -0.34 0.77 1.40
CA PHE A 138 -1.75 1.12 1.20
C PHE A 138 -2.30 2.16 2.18
N LEU A 139 -1.55 2.56 3.19
CA LEU A 139 -1.97 3.67 4.04
C LEU A 139 -1.86 4.99 3.27
N ASP A 140 -2.89 5.84 3.43
CA ASP A 140 -2.99 7.14 2.79
C ASP A 140 -2.75 8.30 3.77
N ASP A 141 -2.96 8.10 5.09
CA ASP A 141 -2.75 9.16 6.07
C ASP A 141 -1.27 9.28 6.46
N GLN A 142 -0.62 10.29 5.87
CA GLN A 142 0.77 10.68 6.10
C GLN A 142 1.11 10.86 7.59
N ARG A 143 0.16 11.28 8.43
CA ARG A 143 0.40 11.60 9.84
C ARG A 143 0.55 10.35 10.70
N PHE A 144 -0.17 9.27 10.38
CA PHE A 144 -0.02 7.96 11.02
C PHE A 144 1.17 7.18 10.44
N LEU A 145 1.50 7.43 9.18
CA LEU A 145 2.57 6.76 8.45
C LEU A 145 3.99 7.13 8.91
N ALA A 146 4.24 8.39 9.26
CA ALA A 146 5.60 8.89 9.44
C ALA A 146 6.44 8.14 10.50
N PRO A 147 5.90 7.80 11.70
CA PRO A 147 6.65 7.05 12.71
C PRO A 147 6.95 5.62 12.26
N TYR A 148 5.94 4.90 11.77
CA TYR A 148 6.10 3.52 11.31
C TYR A 148 7.02 3.42 10.10
N PHE A 149 6.87 4.32 9.13
CA PHE A 149 7.68 4.28 7.91
C PHE A 149 9.16 4.45 8.24
N SER A 150 9.52 5.44 9.07
CA SER A 150 10.91 5.69 9.44
C SER A 150 11.51 4.52 10.22
N GLN A 151 10.79 4.02 11.22
CA GLN A 151 11.22 2.89 12.05
C GLN A 151 11.37 1.60 11.23
N VAL A 152 10.33 1.25 10.46
CA VAL A 152 10.32 0.04 9.62
C VAL A 152 11.38 0.13 8.55
N PHE A 153 11.55 1.28 7.88
CA PHE A 153 12.58 1.45 6.87
C PHE A 153 13.98 1.19 7.44
N ALA A 154 14.29 1.74 8.62
CA ALA A 154 15.57 1.49 9.30
C ALA A 154 15.75 -0.01 9.63
N MET A 155 14.72 -0.67 10.16
CA MET A 155 14.75 -2.12 10.45
C MET A 155 14.99 -2.94 9.17
N LEU A 156 14.36 -2.58 8.05
CA LEU A 156 14.52 -3.27 6.78
C LEU A 156 15.93 -3.10 6.20
N VAL A 157 16.51 -1.90 6.26
CA VAL A 157 17.91 -1.66 5.85
C VAL A 157 18.88 -2.53 6.65
N GLY A 158 18.69 -2.58 7.98
CA GLY A 158 19.48 -3.44 8.87
C GLY A 158 19.35 -4.92 8.47
N ARG A 159 18.12 -5.42 8.30
CA ARG A 159 17.88 -6.83 7.93
C ARG A 159 18.41 -7.19 6.55
N MET A 160 18.26 -6.31 5.56
CA MET A 160 18.81 -6.52 4.22
C MET A 160 20.33 -6.69 4.24
N SER A 161 21.01 -5.94 5.11
CA SER A 161 22.47 -5.87 5.14
C SER A 161 23.12 -6.88 6.10
N GLN A 162 22.43 -7.24 7.18
CA GLN A 162 23.02 -7.96 8.32
C GLN A 162 22.37 -9.32 8.60
N SER A 163 21.19 -9.62 8.05
CA SER A 163 20.55 -10.90 8.33
C SER A 163 21.37 -12.07 7.74
N PRO A 164 21.62 -13.15 8.51
CA PRO A 164 22.29 -14.33 7.97
C PRO A 164 21.42 -15.07 6.93
N GLU A 165 20.11 -14.88 6.97
CA GLU A 165 19.12 -15.63 6.21
C GLU A 165 18.80 -14.97 4.88
N ALA A 166 19.06 -15.67 3.77
CA ALA A 166 18.85 -15.13 2.42
C ALA A 166 17.38 -14.74 2.17
N VAL A 167 16.42 -15.51 2.70
CA VAL A 167 14.98 -15.23 2.56
C VAL A 167 14.58 -13.91 3.24
N VAL A 168 15.21 -13.58 4.37
CA VAL A 168 14.95 -12.34 5.10
C VAL A 168 15.57 -11.15 4.37
N ARG A 169 16.80 -11.31 3.86
CA ARG A 169 17.45 -10.27 3.04
C ARG A 169 16.66 -9.96 1.76
N ALA A 170 16.19 -10.99 1.06
CA ALA A 170 15.38 -10.85 -0.15
C ALA A 170 14.05 -10.14 0.14
N ALA A 171 13.33 -10.57 1.18
CA ALA A 171 12.08 -9.92 1.59
C ALA A 171 12.29 -8.45 1.97
N ALA A 172 13.36 -8.14 2.70
CA ALA A 172 13.70 -6.76 3.07
C ALA A 172 14.02 -5.90 1.84
N SER A 173 14.77 -6.43 0.87
CA SER A 173 15.08 -5.73 -0.38
C SER A 173 13.81 -5.41 -1.19
N SER A 174 12.92 -6.40 -1.37
CA SER A 174 11.63 -6.22 -2.04
C SER A 174 10.74 -5.19 -1.33
N ALA A 175 10.67 -5.26 0.01
CA ALA A 175 9.91 -4.33 0.84
C ALA A 175 10.43 -2.89 0.71
N LEU A 176 11.75 -2.69 0.72
CA LEU A 176 12.35 -1.36 0.49
C LEU A 176 11.98 -0.82 -0.89
N GLY A 177 12.06 -1.64 -1.94
CA GLY A 177 11.64 -1.26 -3.30
C GLY A 177 10.17 -0.81 -3.36
N LEU A 178 9.28 -1.55 -2.70
CA LEU A 178 7.86 -1.22 -2.61
C LEU A 178 7.62 0.14 -1.91
N LEU A 179 8.27 0.33 -0.75
CA LEU A 179 8.10 1.55 0.06
C LEU A 179 8.70 2.80 -0.60
N ILE A 180 9.86 2.68 -1.27
CA ILE A 180 10.47 3.77 -2.05
C ILE A 180 9.57 4.16 -3.23
N LYS A 181 9.02 3.18 -3.96
CA LYS A 181 8.09 3.46 -5.05
C LYS A 181 6.86 4.23 -4.54
N ARG A 182 6.33 3.85 -3.38
CA ARG A 182 5.18 4.52 -2.76
C ARG A 182 5.53 5.94 -2.30
N SER A 183 6.67 6.15 -1.65
CA SER A 183 7.09 7.49 -1.21
C SER A 183 7.31 8.45 -2.38
N ASN A 184 7.87 7.97 -3.49
CA ASN A 184 8.01 8.74 -4.72
C ASN A 184 6.66 9.08 -5.36
N MET A 185 5.69 8.16 -5.35
CA MET A 185 4.33 8.44 -5.81
C MET A 185 3.65 9.52 -4.98
N LEU A 186 3.80 9.47 -3.65
CA LEU A 186 3.25 10.49 -2.74
C LEU A 186 3.89 11.86 -2.99
N LYS A 187 5.22 11.93 -3.14
CA LYS A 187 5.93 13.16 -3.52
C LYS A 187 5.43 13.73 -4.85
N SER A 188 5.23 12.88 -5.86
CA SER A 188 4.72 13.31 -7.17
C SER A 188 3.30 13.88 -7.07
N LEU A 189 2.43 13.27 -6.26
CA LEU A 189 1.07 13.78 -6.03
C LEU A 189 1.09 15.13 -5.30
N SER A 190 1.87 15.27 -4.21
CA SER A 190 2.02 16.55 -3.49
C SER A 190 2.53 17.67 -4.40
N SER A 191 3.57 17.40 -5.21
CA SER A 191 4.10 18.40 -6.16
C SER A 191 3.11 18.83 -7.25
N ARG A 192 2.08 18.01 -7.52
CA ARG A 192 1.04 18.31 -8.51
C ARG A 192 -0.08 19.17 -7.90
N PHE A 193 -0.38 18.97 -6.62
CA PHE A 193 -1.30 19.81 -5.86
C PHE A 193 -0.69 21.19 -5.53
N ASP A 194 0.61 21.27 -5.24
CA ASP A 194 1.32 22.55 -5.06
C ASP A 194 1.44 23.37 -6.36
N ARG A 195 1.21 22.76 -7.53
CA ARG A 195 1.19 23.45 -8.83
C ARG A 195 -0.17 24.02 -9.22
N THR A 196 -1.20 23.80 -8.42
CA THR A 196 -2.54 24.37 -8.62
C THR A 196 -2.84 25.47 -7.60
N ASP A 197 -1.94 26.45 -7.50
CA ASP A 197 -2.27 27.86 -7.31
C ASP A 197 -1.03 28.69 -7.66
N PRO A 198 -1.13 29.59 -8.65
CA PRO A 198 -1.39 30.98 -8.27
C PRO A 198 -2.37 31.67 -9.22
N SER A 199 -3.54 32.05 -8.70
CA SER A 199 -4.14 33.32 -9.11
C SER A 199 -3.32 34.47 -8.52
N GLN A 200 -2.56 35.20 -9.34
CA GLN A 200 -2.70 36.66 -9.54
C GLN A 200 -1.53 37.33 -10.28
N SER A 201 -1.95 38.23 -11.17
CA SER A 201 -1.30 39.46 -11.61
C SER A 201 -0.11 39.37 -12.58
N SER A 202 -0.39 39.72 -13.83
CA SER A 202 0.52 40.51 -14.66
C SER A 202 -0.29 41.20 -15.76
N GLN A 203 -0.69 42.43 -15.46
CA GLN A 203 -0.82 43.59 -16.34
C GLN A 203 -1.09 43.30 -17.82
N HIS A 204 -2.36 43.43 -18.22
CA HIS A 204 -2.71 43.64 -19.63
C HIS A 204 -2.70 45.15 -19.89
N GLY A 205 -1.61 45.64 -20.46
CA GLY A 205 -1.57 46.95 -21.11
C GLY A 205 -2.23 46.83 -22.48
N GLU A 206 -3.46 47.33 -22.61
CA GLU A 206 -4.09 47.57 -23.90
C GLU A 206 -3.59 48.92 -24.48
N PRO A 207 -3.15 48.97 -25.75
CA PRO A 207 -3.27 50.18 -26.54
C PRO A 207 -4.59 50.16 -27.32
N HIS A 208 -5.37 51.22 -27.10
CA HIS A 208 -6.57 51.59 -27.83
C HIS A 208 -6.39 51.55 -29.36
N ALA A 209 -7.35 50.95 -30.06
CA ALA A 209 -7.70 51.32 -31.43
C ALA A 209 -9.23 51.38 -31.55
N LYS A 210 -9.77 52.61 -31.63
CA LYS A 210 -11.12 52.87 -32.14
C LYS A 210 -11.02 53.68 -33.42
N THR A 211 -11.65 53.13 -34.44
CA THR A 211 -11.88 53.60 -35.81
C THR A 211 -12.78 54.84 -35.86
N SER A 212 -12.56 55.74 -36.84
CA SER A 212 -13.53 56.09 -37.92
C SER A 212 -13.54 57.58 -38.36
N SER A 213 -13.83 57.75 -39.67
CA SER A 213 -14.22 58.94 -40.46
C SER A 213 -13.15 60.00 -40.76
N GLU A 214 -12.71 60.13 -42.02
CA GLU A 214 -13.38 60.80 -43.17
C GLU A 214 -13.36 62.33 -43.06
N LEU A 215 -12.72 63.00 -44.03
CA LEU A 215 -13.22 64.19 -44.76
C LEU A 215 -12.23 64.56 -45.90
N GLN A 216 -12.77 64.53 -47.13
CA GLN A 216 -12.48 65.23 -48.40
C GLN A 216 -11.25 66.16 -48.53
N GLU A 217 -10.42 66.02 -49.58
CA GLU A 217 -10.55 66.62 -50.94
C GLU A 217 -10.35 68.16 -50.88
N GLU A 218 -9.33 68.79 -51.48
CA GLU A 218 -9.12 68.98 -52.92
C GLU A 218 -7.82 69.84 -53.14
N ALA A 219 -7.16 69.64 -54.31
CA ALA A 219 -6.35 70.62 -55.09
C ALA A 219 -5.11 71.32 -54.44
N ALA A 220 -3.98 71.58 -55.11
CA ALA A 220 -3.54 71.47 -56.49
C ALA A 220 -2.00 71.68 -56.56
N ALA A 221 -1.46 71.41 -57.77
CA ALA A 221 -0.21 71.94 -58.34
C ALA A 221 1.13 71.26 -57.99
N LYS A 222 1.55 70.41 -58.94
CA LYS A 222 2.94 70.18 -59.42
C LYS A 222 3.77 71.49 -59.49
N PRO A 223 5.13 71.48 -59.48
CA PRO A 223 5.93 70.62 -60.37
C PRO A 223 7.37 70.20 -59.94
N ASN A 224 7.93 69.33 -60.79
CA ASN A 224 9.34 69.05 -61.12
C ASN A 224 10.26 68.50 -60.02
N GLY A 225 10.85 67.32 -60.19
CA GLY A 225 11.97 67.03 -61.11
C GLY A 225 13.25 67.07 -60.25
N ALA A 226 14.15 66.09 -60.17
CA ALA A 226 14.73 65.14 -61.13
C ALA A 226 15.09 63.83 -60.36
N GLN A 227 15.00 62.62 -60.94
CA GLN A 227 16.14 61.92 -61.58
C GLN A 227 17.47 62.26 -60.89
N GLY A 228 18.05 61.41 -60.05
CA GLY A 228 18.41 60.03 -60.34
C GLY A 228 19.71 60.03 -61.13
N GLU A 229 20.83 59.72 -60.48
CA GLU A 229 21.91 58.89 -61.01
C GLU A 229 23.00 58.69 -59.93
N GLN A 230 23.30 57.39 -59.72
CA GLN A 230 24.55 56.77 -59.25
C GLN A 230 24.97 56.94 -57.79
#